data_AF-A0A535KNZ5-F1
#
_entry.id   AF-A0A535KNZ5-F1
#
_cell.length_a   1.000
_cell.length_b   1.000
_cell.length_c   1.000
_cell.angle_alpha   90.00
_cell.angle_beta   90.00
_cell.angle_gamma   90.00
#
_symmetry.space_group_name_H-M   'P 1'
#
loop_
_entity.id
_entity.type
_entity.pdbx_description
1 polymer ?
#
loop_
_entity_poly.entity_id
_entity_poly.type
_entity_poly.pdbx_seq_one_letter_code
_entity_poly.pdbx_strand_id
1 'polypeptide(L)'
;MVVDRARDRYEIDPRDQIRIQREADAAGLDIVGYYHSHPDHPAQASRFDTERAWAGYVYLIVAVHEGKPVDANAFVAEKDGGPFQPEPLELI
;
A
#
# COMPACT_ATOMS: atom_id res chain seq x y z
N MET A 1 -23.78 -4.51 -2.37
CA MET A 1 -23.59 -5.45 -1.25
C MET A 1 -22.22 -5.14 -0.66
N VAL A 2 -22.18 -4.46 0.49
CA VAL A 2 -20.92 -4.02 1.12
C VAL A 2 -20.38 -5.21 1.91
N VAL A 3 -19.35 -5.85 1.39
CA VAL A 3 -18.64 -6.93 2.09
C VAL A 3 -17.75 -6.26 3.15
N ASP A 4 -17.74 -6.83 4.34
CA ASP A 4 -17.06 -6.33 5.54
C ASP A 4 -15.55 -6.14 5.31
N ARG A 5 -15.07 -4.89 5.42
CA ARG A 5 -13.69 -4.42 5.11
C ARG A 5 -12.81 -4.25 6.34
N ALA A 6 -13.02 -5.08 7.36
CA ALA A 6 -12.27 -4.94 8.61
C ALA A 6 -10.85 -5.53 8.53
N ARG A 7 -10.58 -6.44 7.58
CA ARG A 7 -9.31 -7.19 7.47
C ARG A 7 -8.32 -6.63 6.45
N ASP A 8 -8.75 -5.62 5.73
CA ASP A 8 -8.10 -4.96 4.59
C ASP A 8 -7.74 -3.51 4.94
N ARG A 9 -7.77 -3.16 6.24
CA ARG A 9 -7.25 -1.91 6.77
C ARG A 9 -5.87 -2.16 7.35
N TYR A 10 -4.91 -1.34 6.94
CA TYR A 10 -3.60 -1.26 7.59
C TYR A 10 -3.40 0.13 8.17
N GLU A 11 -2.59 0.21 9.21
CA GLU A 11 -2.12 1.46 9.79
C GLU A 11 -0.64 1.30 10.08
N ILE A 12 0.15 2.27 9.64
CA ILE A 12 1.57 2.34 9.98
C ILE A 12 1.64 3.15 11.27
N ASP A 13 2.23 2.58 12.33
CA ASP A 13 2.48 3.34 13.55
C ASP A 13 3.37 4.55 13.21
N PRO A 14 2.96 5.79 13.52
CA PRO A 14 3.74 6.98 13.21
C PRO A 14 5.17 6.93 13.78
N ARG A 15 5.39 6.24 14.91
CA ARG A 15 6.71 6.06 15.51
C ARG A 15 7.58 5.13 14.67
N ASP A 16 7.01 4.08 14.10
CA ASP A 16 7.71 3.20 13.18
C ASP A 16 8.05 3.92 11.88
N GLN A 17 7.15 4.74 11.34
CA GLN A 17 7.45 5.55 10.16
C GLN A 17 8.67 6.45 10.39
N ILE A 18 8.72 7.17 11.53
CA ILE A 18 9.85 8.04 11.87
C ILE A 18 11.14 7.22 12.05
N ARG A 19 11.05 6.07 12.71
CA ARG A 19 12.19 5.18 12.95
C ARG A 19 12.75 4.65 11.63
N ILE A 20 11.90 4.12 10.77
CA ILE A 20 12.28 3.57 9.46
C ILE A 20 12.86 4.65 8.55
N GLN A 21 12.27 5.86 8.54
CA GLN A 21 12.82 6.97 7.78
C GLN A 21 14.26 7.30 8.22
N ARG A 22 14.51 7.37 9.53
CA ARG A 22 15.88 7.62 10.05
C ARG A 22 16.85 6.50 9.68
N GLU A 23 16.40 5.25 9.71
CA GLU A 23 17.21 4.09 9.31
C GLU A 23 17.56 4.14 7.82
N ALA A 24 16.58 4.50 6.96
CA ALA A 24 16.79 4.68 5.53
C ALA A 24 17.77 5.84 5.24
N ASP A 25 17.55 7.01 5.86
CA ASP A 25 18.43 8.18 5.71
C ASP A 25 19.88 7.85 6.12
N ALA A 26 20.05 7.15 7.25
CA ALA A 26 21.37 6.74 7.74
C ALA A 26 22.07 5.73 6.81
N ALA A 27 21.30 4.95 6.06
CA ALA A 27 21.79 4.03 5.04
C ALA A 27 21.96 4.68 3.66
N GLY A 28 21.59 5.95 3.48
CA GLY A 28 21.58 6.63 2.18
C GLY A 28 20.53 6.04 1.21
N LEU A 29 19.41 5.58 1.76
CA LEU A 29 18.29 4.99 1.03
C LEU A 29 17.05 5.87 1.14
N ASP A 30 16.18 5.79 0.13
CA ASP A 30 14.88 6.45 0.11
C ASP A 30 13.74 5.44 0.26
N ILE A 31 12.70 5.81 1.00
CA ILE A 31 11.44 5.07 1.00
C ILE A 31 10.71 5.40 -0.31
N VAL A 32 10.61 4.43 -1.21
CA VAL A 32 9.93 4.61 -2.51
C VAL A 32 8.44 4.27 -2.47
N GLY A 33 7.99 3.59 -1.41
CA GLY A 33 6.64 3.07 -1.38
C GLY A 33 6.31 2.23 -0.16
N TYR A 34 5.07 1.78 -0.13
CA TYR A 34 4.50 0.91 0.89
C TYR A 34 3.83 -0.28 0.24
N TYR A 35 3.70 -1.38 0.99
CA TYR A 35 2.92 -2.51 0.54
C TYR A 35 2.06 -3.06 1.66
N HIS A 36 0.92 -3.63 1.29
CA HIS A 36 0.05 -4.35 2.21
C HIS A 36 -0.72 -5.45 1.48
N SER A 37 -1.29 -6.38 2.25
CA SER A 37 -2.11 -7.45 1.72
C SER A 37 -3.59 -7.18 1.90
N HIS A 38 -4.39 -7.62 0.93
CA HIS A 38 -5.84 -7.76 1.03
C HIS A 38 -6.19 -9.25 1.22
N PRO A 39 -6.56 -9.68 2.45
CA PRO A 39 -6.97 -11.06 2.70
C PRO A 39 -8.35 -11.33 2.09
N ASP A 40 -8.45 -12.40 1.30
CA ASP A 40 -9.65 -12.90 0.61
C ASP A 40 -10.34 -11.81 -0.23
N HIS A 41 -9.56 -10.84 -0.73
CA HIS A 41 -10.00 -9.71 -1.53
C HIS A 41 -9.03 -9.42 -2.69
N PRO A 42 -9.50 -8.78 -3.77
CA PRO A 42 -8.65 -8.44 -4.91
C PRO A 42 -7.56 -7.41 -4.56
N ALA A 43 -6.49 -7.43 -5.34
CA ALA A 43 -5.41 -6.45 -5.31
C ALA A 43 -5.85 -5.13 -5.96
N GLN A 44 -6.90 -4.50 -5.43
CA GLN A 44 -7.44 -3.24 -5.94
C GLN A 44 -7.45 -2.19 -4.85
N ALA A 45 -7.20 -0.94 -5.24
CA ALA A 45 -7.31 0.21 -4.36
C ALA A 45 -8.70 0.28 -3.71
N SER A 46 -8.75 0.23 -2.38
CA SER A 46 -9.96 0.54 -1.63
C SER A 46 -10.04 2.03 -1.34
N ARG A 47 -11.26 2.51 -1.01
CA ARG A 47 -11.45 3.89 -0.53
C ARG A 47 -10.59 4.19 0.70
N PHE A 48 -10.38 3.20 1.57
CA PHE A 48 -9.62 3.39 2.80
C PHE A 48 -8.14 3.64 2.50
N ASP A 49 -7.58 2.93 1.52
CA ASP A 49 -6.20 3.12 1.05
C ASP A 49 -6.02 4.53 0.49
N THR A 50 -6.91 4.91 -0.43
CA THR A 50 -6.91 6.22 -1.08
C THR A 50 -6.93 7.39 -0.08
N GLU A 51 -7.78 7.32 0.95
CA GLU A 51 -7.92 8.39 1.94
C GLU A 51 -6.68 8.58 2.83
N ARG A 52 -5.78 7.59 2.87
CA ARG A 52 -4.56 7.57 3.72
C ARG A 52 -3.27 7.69 2.94
N ALA A 53 -3.37 7.77 1.62
CA ALA A 53 -2.21 7.86 0.77
C ALA A 53 -1.48 9.20 0.90
N TRP A 54 -0.16 9.14 0.87
CA TRP A 54 0.72 10.25 0.55
C TRP A 54 1.14 10.22 -0.92
N ALA A 55 1.18 11.38 -1.55
CA ALA A 55 1.71 11.56 -2.90
C ALA A 55 3.23 11.29 -2.94
N GLY A 56 3.72 10.87 -4.11
CA GLY A 56 5.15 10.62 -4.33
C GLY A 56 5.63 9.22 -3.94
N TYR A 57 4.74 8.35 -3.48
CA TYR A 57 5.03 6.96 -3.12
C TYR A 57 4.27 5.99 -4.02
N VAL A 58 4.85 4.81 -4.24
CA VAL A 58 4.18 3.66 -4.86
C VAL A 58 3.53 2.80 -3.78
N TYR A 59 2.31 2.34 -4.03
CA TYR A 59 1.57 1.45 -3.14
C TYR A 59 1.35 0.12 -3.83
N LEU A 60 1.95 -0.94 -3.29
CA LEU A 60 1.75 -2.30 -3.78
C LEU A 60 0.69 -3.01 -2.94
N ILE A 61 -0.41 -3.41 -3.57
CA ILE A 61 -1.48 -4.18 -2.93
C ILE A 61 -1.38 -5.62 -3.39
N VAL A 62 -1.29 -6.55 -2.44
CA VAL A 62 -1.19 -7.99 -2.72
C VAL A 62 -2.49 -8.69 -2.32
N ALA A 63 -3.16 -9.33 -3.26
CA ALA A 63 -4.30 -10.21 -2.97
C ALA A 63 -3.78 -11.51 -2.35
N VAL A 64 -4.32 -11.88 -1.18
CA VAL A 64 -3.94 -13.11 -0.49
C VAL A 64 -5.18 -13.95 -0.24
N HIS A 65 -5.26 -15.15 -0.81
CA HIS A 65 -6.37 -16.08 -0.60
C HIS A 65 -5.88 -17.32 0.12
N GLU A 66 -6.55 -17.71 1.21
CA GLU A 66 -6.13 -18.86 2.03
C GLU A 66 -4.65 -18.81 2.46
N GLY A 67 -4.14 -17.60 2.73
CA GLY A 67 -2.75 -17.36 3.12
C GLY A 67 -1.73 -17.44 1.98
N LYS A 68 -2.17 -17.55 0.71
CA LYS A 68 -1.28 -17.55 -0.46
C LYS A 68 -1.46 -16.27 -1.29
N PRO A 69 -0.38 -15.59 -1.70
CA PRO A 69 -0.48 -14.49 -2.64
C PRO A 69 -0.95 -15.01 -3.99
N VAL A 70 -1.97 -14.37 -4.57
CA VAL A 70 -2.57 -14.79 -5.85
C VAL A 70 -2.52 -13.72 -6.92
N ASP A 71 -2.39 -12.45 -6.55
CA ASP A 71 -2.32 -11.31 -7.47
C ASP A 71 -1.66 -10.10 -6.78
N ALA A 72 -1.14 -9.16 -7.55
CA ALA A 72 -0.60 -7.90 -7.05
C ALA A 72 -0.76 -6.78 -8.07
N ASN A 73 -1.12 -5.59 -7.60
CA ASN A 73 -1.15 -4.37 -8.41
C ASN A 73 -0.47 -3.21 -7.69
N ALA A 74 0.13 -2.31 -8.46
CA ALA A 74 0.74 -1.10 -7.96
C ALA A 74 -0.12 0.12 -8.25
N PHE A 75 -0.03 1.13 -7.38
CA PHE A 75 -0.78 2.37 -7.47
C PHE A 75 0.07 3.57 -7.02
N VAL A 76 -0.27 4.75 -7.50
CA VAL A 76 0.27 6.03 -7.02
C VAL A 76 -0.87 7.00 -6.68
N ALA A 77 -0.66 7.87 -5.69
CA ALA A 77 -1.64 8.91 -5.36
C ALA A 77 -1.30 10.21 -6.11
N GLU A 78 -2.30 10.82 -6.75
CA GLU A 78 -2.12 12.12 -7.41
C GLU A 78 -1.83 13.26 -6.42
N LYS A 79 -2.31 13.12 -5.18
CA LYS A 79 -2.15 14.05 -4.07
C LYS A 79 -2.36 13.31 -2.75
N ASP A 80 -1.98 13.90 -1.63
CA ASP A 80 -2.29 13.34 -0.31
C ASP A 80 -3.80 13.17 -0.12
N GLY A 81 -4.22 11.98 0.30
CA GLY A 81 -5.62 11.57 0.39
C GLY A 81 -6.36 11.55 -0.97
N GLY A 82 -5.62 11.63 -2.07
CA GLY A 82 -6.13 11.70 -3.44
C GLY A 82 -6.35 10.34 -4.07
N PRO A 83 -7.11 10.26 -5.18
CA PRO A 83 -7.41 9.00 -5.86
C PRO A 83 -6.10 8.26 -6.21
N PHE A 84 -6.10 6.96 -5.93
CA PHE A 84 -5.09 6.05 -6.47
C PHE A 84 -5.30 5.85 -7.96
N GLN A 85 -4.22 5.99 -8.71
CA GLN A 85 -4.12 5.65 -10.11
C GLN A 85 -3.28 4.38 -10.25
N PRO A 86 -3.64 3.45 -11.15
CA PRO A 86 -2.82 2.28 -11.43
C PRO A 86 -1.43 2.69 -11.91
N GLU A 87 -0.41 2.03 -11.37
CA GLU A 87 0.97 2.14 -11.80
C GLU A 87 1.39 0.79 -12.42
N PRO A 88 2.06 0.77 -13.59
CA PRO A 88 2.53 -0.48 -14.19
C PRO A 88 3.43 -1.27 -13.21
N LEU A 89 3.16 -2.57 -13.09
CA LEU A 89 3.96 -3.50 -12.30
C LEU A 89 4.54 -4.57 -13.21
N GLU A 90 5.87 -4.63 -13.31
CA GLU A 90 6.60 -5.63 -14.08
C GLU A 90 7.43 -6.51 -13.14
N LEU A 91 7.31 -7.83 -13.30
CA LEU A 91 8.15 -8.81 -12.62
C LEU A 91 9.22 -9.29 -13.61
N ILE A 92 10.49 -9.09 -13.27
CA ILE A 92 11.65 -9.38 -14.11
C ILE A 92 12.38 -10.62 -13.59
#